data_AF-A0A2H9I0F6-F1
#
_entry.id   AF-A0A2H9I0F6-F1
#
_cell.length_a   1.000
_cell.length_b   1.000
_cell.length_c   1.000
_cell.angle_alpha   90.00
_cell.angle_beta   90.00
_cell.angle_gamma   90.00
#
_symmetry.space_group_name_H-M   'P 1'
#
loop_
_entity.id
_entity.type
_entity.pdbx_description
1 polymer ?
#
loop_
_entity_poly.entity_id
_entity_poly.type
_entity_poly.pdbx_seq_one_letter_code
_entity_poly.pdbx_strand_id
1 'polypeptide(L)' 'CVPDDLGARKAVSYFYFDGKLQSGDTVRKFTERWEEFKGWIIYYLICAYNMENRKGCEIWKNKNYTKRGWRIIQRRQCF' A
#
# COMPACT_ATOMS: atom_id res chain seq x y z
N CYS A 1 0.89 2.96 20.98
CA CYS A 1 2.20 2.57 20.41
C CYS A 1 1.91 1.52 19.33
N VAL A 2 1.95 1.89 18.05
CA VAL A 2 1.66 0.95 16.95
C VAL A 2 2.91 0.11 16.77
N PRO A 3 2.84 -1.23 16.96
CA PRO A 3 4.01 -2.10 16.84
C PRO A 3 4.55 -2.02 15.42
N ASP A 4 5.79 -2.45 15.21
CA ASP A 4 6.48 -2.55 13.91
C ASP A 4 5.71 -3.42 12.90
N ASP A 5 4.58 -2.93 12.39
CA ASP A 5 3.68 -3.68 11.54
C ASP A 5 4.36 -3.94 10.20
N LEU A 6 4.95 -5.12 10.08
CA LEU A 6 5.56 -5.61 8.85
C LEU A 6 4.58 -5.50 7.67
N GLY A 7 3.28 -5.68 7.94
CA GLY A 7 2.20 -5.45 6.97
C GLY A 7 2.12 -4.01 6.50
N ALA A 8 2.11 -3.04 7.43
CA ALA A 8 2.11 -1.62 7.10
C ALA A 8 3.36 -1.23 6.32
N ARG A 9 4.54 -1.71 6.75
CA ARG A 9 5.82 -1.45 6.06
C ARG A 9 5.82 -1.96 4.62
N LYS A 10 5.35 -3.19 4.40
CA LYS A 10 5.24 -3.79 3.06
C LYS A 10 4.23 -3.03 2.19
N ALA A 11 3.05 -2.73 2.73
CA ALA A 11 2.01 -2.03 1.99
C ALA A 11 2.45 -0.61 1.60
N VAL A 12 2.97 0.18 2.54
CA VAL A 12 3.47 1.53 2.27
C VAL A 12 4.61 1.50 1.25
N SER A 13 5.55 0.57 1.41
CA SER A 13 6.67 0.41 0.46
C SER A 13 6.18 0.05 -0.95
N TYR A 14 5.15 -0.80 -1.05
CA TYR A 14 4.53 -1.18 -2.32
C TYR A 14 3.89 0.00 -3.03
N PHE A 15 3.06 0.79 -2.34
CA PHE A 15 2.29 1.86 -2.96
C PHE A 15 3.05 3.19 -3.14
N TYR A 16 4.05 3.48 -2.30
CA TYR A 16 4.71 4.79 -2.25
C TYR A 16 6.23 4.75 -2.49
N PHE A 17 6.86 3.58 -2.50
CA PHE A 17 8.31 3.43 -2.68
C PHE A 17 8.67 2.41 -3.77
N ASP A 18 7.84 2.30 -4.81
CA ASP A 18 8.04 1.39 -5.96
C ASP A 18 8.29 -0.08 -5.56
N GLY A 19 7.71 -0.55 -4.45
CA GLY A 19 7.93 -1.90 -3.93
C GLY A 19 9.25 -2.11 -3.18
N LYS A 20 10.09 -1.08 -3.03
CA LYS A 20 11.35 -1.18 -2.27
C LYS A 20 11.06 -1.09 -0.78
N LEU A 21 11.27 -2.19 -0.06
CA LEU A 21 11.02 -2.29 1.38
C LEU A 21 11.81 -1.22 2.16
N GLN A 22 11.09 -0.34 2.84
CA GLN A 22 11.68 0.71 3.67
C GLN A 22 11.88 0.26 5.12
N SER A 23 12.76 0.96 5.84
CA SER A 23 12.92 0.80 7.29
C SER A 23 11.65 1.24 8.03
N GLY A 24 11.47 0.74 9.26
CA GLY A 24 10.33 1.14 10.10
C GLY A 24 10.30 2.65 10.35
N ASP A 25 11.46 3.26 10.57
CA ASP A 25 11.59 4.71 10.79
C ASP A 25 11.19 5.54 9.57
N THR A 26 11.61 5.15 8.37
CA THR A 26 11.24 5.85 7.14
C THR A 26 9.73 5.78 6.92
N VAL A 27 9.13 4.61 7.12
CA VAL A 27 7.68 4.43 7.03
C VAL A 27 6.97 5.24 8.11
N ARG A 28 7.46 5.22 9.35
CA ARG A 28 6.88 5.99 10.46
C ARG A 28 6.83 7.47 10.13
N LYS A 29 7.96 8.08 9.75
CA LYS A 29 8.06 9.49 9.34
C LYS A 29 7.16 9.80 8.14
N PHE A 30 7.11 8.92 7.15
CA PHE A 30 6.23 9.11 6.00
C PHE A 30 4.75 9.12 6.40
N THR A 31 4.34 8.24 7.30
CA THR A 31 2.95 8.11 7.74
C THR A 31 2.50 9.20 8.73
N GLU A 32 3.41 10.00 9.27
CA GLU A 32 3.07 11.11 10.18
C GLU A 32 2.23 12.20 9.51
N ARG A 33 2.39 12.38 8.19
CA ARG A 33 1.56 13.31 7.37
C ARG A 33 0.07 12.97 7.34
N TRP A 34 -0.30 11.77 7.80
CA TRP A 34 -1.68 11.29 7.81
C TRP A 34 -2.40 11.60 9.12
N GLU A 35 -1.69 12.16 10.09
CA GLU A 35 -2.24 12.65 11.37
C GLU A 35 -3.22 11.65 11.99
N GLU A 36 -4.46 12.08 12.27
CA GLU A 36 -5.50 11.25 12.88
C GLU A 36 -5.98 10.09 11.98
N PHE A 37 -5.86 10.23 10.66
CA PHE A 37 -6.34 9.24 9.68
C PHE A 37 -5.34 8.11 9.43
N LYS A 38 -4.14 8.16 10.04
CA LYS A 38 -3.07 7.18 9.86
C LYS A 38 -3.55 5.73 10.02
N GLY A 39 -4.36 5.44 11.05
CA GLY A 39 -4.85 4.08 11.31
C GLY A 39 -5.73 3.55 10.16
N TRP A 40 -6.67 4.37 9.71
CA TRP A 40 -7.59 4.01 8.62
C TRP A 40 -6.85 3.85 7.29
N ILE A 41 -5.96 4.78 6.96
CA ILE A 41 -5.17 4.71 5.72
C ILE A 41 -4.31 3.45 5.70
N ILE A 42 -3.60 3.15 6.79
CA ILE A 42 -2.79 1.92 6.90
C ILE A 42 -3.66 0.67 6.74
N TYR A 43 -4.84 0.61 7.37
CA TYR A 43 -5.76 -0.51 7.23
C TYR A 43 -6.13 -0.77 5.76
N TYR A 44 -6.56 0.27 5.03
CA TYR A 44 -6.91 0.14 3.62
C TYR A 44 -5.72 -0.24 2.74
N LEU A 45 -4.53 0.29 3.02
CA LEU A 45 -3.30 -0.07 2.30
C LEU A 45 -2.94 -1.55 2.51
N ILE A 46 -3.06 -2.07 3.74
CA ILE A 46 -2.81 -3.49 4.03
C ILE A 46 -3.82 -4.37 3.30
N CYS A 47 -5.11 -4.01 3.32
CA CYS A 47 -6.15 -4.73 2.57
C CYS A 47 -5.84 -4.76 1.07
N ALA A 48 -5.52 -3.61 0.47
CA ALA A 48 -5.17 -3.51 -0.94
C ALA A 48 -3.92 -4.35 -1.28
N TYR A 49 -2.87 -4.24 -0.47
CA TYR A 49 -1.65 -5.04 -0.62
C TYR A 49 -1.96 -6.54 -0.54
N ASN A 50 -2.75 -6.98 0.43
CA ASN A 50 -3.10 -8.40 0.59
C ASN A 50 -3.95 -8.91 -0.58
N MET A 51 -4.90 -8.11 -1.08
CA MET A 51 -5.70 -8.46 -2.26
C MET A 51 -4.84 -8.59 -3.50
N GLU A 52 -3.84 -7.73 -3.68
CA GLU A 52 -2.94 -7.77 -4.83
C GLU A 52 -1.95 -8.94 -4.76
N ASN A 53 -1.42 -9.25 -3.57
CA ASN A 53 -0.56 -10.43 -3.37
C ASN A 53 -1.32 -11.76 -3.48
N ARG A 54 -2.62 -11.79 -3.16
CA ARG A 54 -3.48 -12.98 -3.35
C ARG A 54 -3.83 -13.26 -4.82
N LYS A 55 -3.61 -12.31 -5.74
CA LYS A 55 -3.74 -12.54 -7.19
C LYS A 55 -2.66 -13.47 -7.78
N GLY A 56 -1.80 -14.03 -6.94
CA GLY A 56 -0.99 -15.21 -7.26
C GLY A 56 -1.81 -16.49 -7.48
N CYS A 57 -3.10 -16.52 -7.14
CA CYS A 57 -4.01 -17.58 -7.61
C CYS A 57 -4.40 -17.29 -9.07
N GLU A 58 -4.03 -18.19 -9.98
CA GLU A 58 -3.73 -17.98 -11.40
C GLU A 58 -4.89 -17.61 -12.35
N ILE A 59 -5.88 -16.83 -11.91
CA ILE A 59 -7.09 -16.57 -12.71
C ILE A 59 -7.05 -15.22 -13.46
N TRP A 60 -6.13 -14.29 -13.12
CA TRP A 60 -6.15 -12.93 -13.68
C TRP A 60 -4.83 -12.40 -14.30
N LYS A 61 -3.97 -13.27 -14.85
CA LYS A 61 -2.71 -12.87 -15.53
C LYS A 61 -2.91 -12.21 -16.91
N ASN A 62 -3.96 -11.40 -17.11
CA ASN A 62 -4.04 -10.58 -18.31
C ASN A 62 -3.22 -9.29 -18.10
N LYS A 63 -1.98 -9.29 -18.62
CA LYS A 63 -0.91 -8.29 -18.40
C LYS A 63 -1.25 -6.82 -18.76
N ASN A 64 -2.47 -6.54 -19.23
CA ASN A 64 -2.92 -5.22 -19.67
C ASN A 64 -3.74 -4.43 -18.61
N TYR A 65 -4.30 -5.09 -17.59
CA TYR A 65 -5.12 -4.41 -16.57
C TYR A 65 -4.33 -3.94 -15.35
N THR A 66 -3.18 -4.55 -15.04
CA THR A 66 -2.46 -4.30 -13.78
C THR A 66 -1.66 -2.99 -13.77
N LYS A 67 -1.19 -2.49 -14.92
CA LYS A 67 -0.46 -1.20 -14.98
C LYS A 67 -1.35 0.02 -15.32
N ARG A 68 -2.51 -0.19 -15.96
CA ARG A 68 -3.39 0.91 -16.43
C ARG A 68 -4.61 1.15 -15.55
N GLY A 69 -5.19 0.10 -14.94
CA GLY A 69 -6.43 0.22 -14.15
C GLY A 69 -6.26 1.01 -12.85
N TRP A 70 -5.10 0.92 -12.19
CA TRP A 70 -4.86 1.56 -10.89
C TRP A 70 -4.41 3.02 -10.97
N ARG A 71 -3.92 3.47 -12.13
CA ARG A 71 -3.60 4.89 -12.36
C ARG A 71 -4.86 5.78 -12.26
N ILE A 72 -6.05 5.19 -12.41
CA ILE A 72 -7.36 5.83 -12.27
C ILE A 72 -7.79 5.94 -10.80
N ILE A 73 -7.39 4.98 -9.94
CA ILE A 73 -7.75 4.98 -8.51
C ILE A 73 -6.79 5.89 -7.71
N GLN A 74 -5.49 5.89 -8.03
CA GLN A 74 -4.52 6.78 -7.38
C GLN A 74 -4.79 8.27 -7.62
N ARG A 75 -5.42 8.65 -8.75
CA ARG A 75 -5.81 10.07 -9.00
C ARG A 75 -7.03 10.54 -8.22
N ARG A 76 -7.76 9.66 -7.53
CA ARG A 76 -8.96 10.03 -6.75
C ARG A 76 -8.78 9.97 -5.24
N GLN A 77 -7.62 9.50 -4.75
CA GLN A 77 -7.29 9.45 -3.32
C GLN A 77 -6.26 10.50 -2.88
N CYS A 78 -6.00 11.52 -3.71
CA CYS A 78 -5.35 12.75 -3.26
C CYS A 78 -6.38 13.62 -2.54
N PHE A 79 -6.67 13.27 -1.28
CA PHE A 79 -7.06 14.24 -0.25
C PHE A 79 -5.92 14.32 0.75
#